data_AF-A0A936FW37-F1
#
_entry.id   AF-A0A936FW37-F1
#
_cell.length_a   1.000
_cell.length_b   1.000
_cell.length_c   1.000
_cell.angle_alpha   90.00
_cell.angle_beta   90.00
_cell.angle_gamma   90.00
#
_symmetry.space_group_name_H-M   'P 1'
#
loop_
_entity.id
_entity.type
_entity.pdbx_description
1 polymer ?
#
loop_
_entity_poly.entity_id
_entity_poly.type
_entity_poly.pdbx_seq_one_letter_code
_entity_poly.pdbx_strand_id
1 'polypeptide(L)' 'MLGKTFANFEEARRVVEDSIRKYNEIRPHSSCNYLTPAVAHQKEGIMNKMWAKKLITKGYEVL' A
#
# COMPACT_ATOMS: atom_id res chain seq x y z
N MET A 1 13.31 -4.20 11.46
CA MET A 1 14.21 -3.98 12.61
C MET A 1 13.47 -3.11 13.59
N LEU A 2 13.07 -3.66 14.75
CA LEU A 2 12.31 -2.93 15.77
C LEU A 2 13.30 -2.19 16.68
N GLY A 3 13.06 -0.90 16.98
CA GLY A 3 13.91 -0.10 17.89
C GLY A 3 14.92 0.86 17.24
N LYS A 4 14.93 0.99 15.90
CA LYS A 4 15.69 2.07 15.23
C LYS A 4 14.90 3.38 15.27
N THR A 5 15.56 4.45 15.69
CA THR A 5 15.08 5.83 15.62
C THR A 5 15.97 6.65 14.70
N PHE A 6 15.49 7.81 14.27
CA PHE A 6 16.30 8.80 13.57
C PHE A 6 17.11 9.61 14.56
N ALA A 7 18.34 9.98 14.20
CA ALA A 7 19.22 10.78 15.04
C ALA A 7 18.73 12.24 15.15
N ASN A 8 18.06 12.74 14.12
CA ASN A 8 17.50 14.09 14.10
C ASN A 8 16.33 14.20 13.10
N PHE A 9 15.67 15.36 13.12
CA PHE A 9 14.52 15.65 12.26
C PHE A 9 14.88 15.59 10.76
N GLU A 10 16.05 16.09 10.36
CA GLU A 10 16.43 16.16 8.95
C GLU A 10 16.67 14.76 8.35
N GLU A 11 17.29 13.85 9.12
CA GLU A 11 17.41 12.45 8.73
C GLU A 11 16.03 11.80 8.57
N ALA A 12 15.15 12.00 9.54
CA ALA A 12 13.78 11.49 9.49
C ALA A 12 13.05 11.98 8.23
N ARG A 13 13.14 13.29 7.95
CA ARG A 13 12.54 13.93 6.77
C ARG A 13 13.04 13.27 5.47
N ARG A 14 14.35 13.11 5.31
CA ARG A 14 14.94 12.50 4.11
C ARG A 14 14.48 11.07 3.89
N VAL A 15 14.42 10.26 4.95
CA VAL A 15 13.99 8.86 4.85
C VAL A 15 12.50 8.76 4.53
N VAL A 16 11.68 9.65 5.09
CA VAL A 16 10.25 9.73 4.76
C VAL A 16 10.06 10.13 3.30
N GLU A 17 10.75 11.16 2.82
CA GLU A 17 10.69 11.60 1.42
C GLU A 17 11.09 10.48 0.44
N ASP A 18 12.20 9.78 0.72
CA ASP A 18 12.63 8.65 -0.09
C ASP A 18 11.62 7.48 -0.05
N SER A 19 11.00 7.24 1.11
CA SER A 19 9.95 6.22 1.26
C SER A 19 8.71 6.55 0.44
N ILE A 20 8.27 7.81 0.45
CA ILE A 20 7.15 8.31 -0.37
C ILE A 20 7.46 8.11 -1.85
N ARG A 21 8.64 8.55 -2.29
CA ARG A 21 9.11 8.40 -3.67
C ARG A 21 9.13 6.93 -4.10
N LYS A 22 9.72 6.05 -3.28
CA LYS A 22 9.76 4.60 -3.54
C LYS A 22 8.37 4.00 -3.65
N TYR A 23 7.44 4.39 -2.78
CA TYR A 23 6.05 3.91 -2.84
C TYR A 23 5.37 4.35 -4.14
N ASN A 24 5.48 5.63 -4.51
CA ASN A 24 4.77 6.21 -5.65
C ASN A 24 5.36 5.81 -7.01
N GLU A 25 6.68 5.69 -7.11
CA GLU A 25 7.36 5.61 -8.41
C GLU A 25 8.01 4.26 -8.68
N ILE A 26 8.41 3.52 -7.63
CA ILE A 26 9.22 2.32 -7.80
C ILE A 26 8.41 1.06 -7.51
N ARG A 27 7.60 1.05 -6.45
CA ARG A 27 6.97 -0.17 -5.94
C ARG A 27 5.64 -0.46 -6.65
N PRO A 28 5.56 -1.47 -7.52
CA PRO A 28 4.28 -1.89 -8.06
C PRO A 28 3.54 -2.70 -6.98
N HIS A 29 2.24 -2.48 -6.81
CA HIS A 29 1.49 -3.17 -5.77
C HIS A 29 0.04 -3.51 -6.15
N SER A 30 -0.53 -4.49 -5.46
CA SER A 30 -1.82 -5.10 -5.80
C SER A 30 -3.01 -4.12 -5.80
N SER A 31 -2.98 -3.09 -4.94
CA SER A 31 -4.00 -2.03 -4.94
C SER A 31 -4.05 -1.20 -6.24
N CYS A 32 -2.98 -1.24 -7.02
CA CYS A 32 -2.84 -0.53 -8.30
C CYS A 32 -2.70 -1.51 -9.48
N ASN A 33 -3.32 -2.71 -9.40
CA ASN A 33 -3.17 -3.76 -10.41
C ASN A 33 -1.71 -4.13 -10.72
N TYR A 34 -0.83 -4.13 -9.70
CA TYR A 34 0.62 -4.32 -9.85
C TYR A 34 1.30 -3.26 -10.73
N LEU A 35 0.73 -2.06 -10.80
CA LEU A 35 1.38 -0.84 -11.27
C LEU A 35 1.88 -0.04 -10.07
N THR A 36 2.78 0.90 -10.33
CA THR A 36 3.12 1.95 -9.35
C THR A 36 1.98 2.97 -9.29
N PRO A 37 1.76 3.65 -8.15
CA PRO A 37 0.77 4.70 -8.03
C PRO A 37 0.87 5.76 -9.14
N ALA A 38 2.08 6.20 -9.49
CA ALA A 38 2.30 7.19 -10.54
C ALA A 38 1.78 6.72 -11.91
N VAL A 39 2.01 5.44 -12.26
CA VAL A 39 1.52 4.88 -13.53
C VAL A 39 0.01 4.63 -13.49
N ALA A 40 -0.51 4.14 -12.36
CA ALA A 40 -1.95 3.88 -12.20
C ALA A 40 -2.79 5.17 -12.30
N HIS A 41 -2.27 6.29 -11.78
CA HIS A 41 -2.95 7.59 -11.85
C HIS A 41 -3.20 8.07 -13.28
N GLN A 42 -2.35 7.69 -14.23
CA GLN A 42 -2.48 8.05 -15.64
C GLN A 42 -3.43 7.13 -16.43
N LYS A 43 -3.99 6.10 -15.79
CA LYS A 43 -4.92 5.17 -16.43
C LYS A 43 -6.34 5.51 -16.06
N GLU A 44 -7.22 5.36 -17.04
CA GLU A 44 -8.66 5.51 -16.86
C GLU A 44 -9.35 4.14 -16.80
N GLY A 45 -10.55 4.10 -16.23
CA GLY A 45 -11.37 2.89 -16.10
C GLY A 45 -11.29 2.22 -14.74
N ILE A 46 -11.90 1.03 -14.63
CA ILE A 46 -12.06 0.32 -13.36
C ILE A 46 -10.80 -0.51 -13.06
N MET A 47 -10.19 -0.27 -11.89
CA MET A 47 -9.13 -1.14 -11.37
C MET A 47 -9.73 -2.37 -10.68
N ASN A 48 -9.04 -3.51 -10.82
CA ASN A 48 -9.51 -4.77 -10.25
C ASN A 48 -9.24 -4.78 -8.76
N LYS A 49 -10.26 -5.17 -8.01
CA LYS A 49 -10.19 -5.29 -6.57
C LYS A 49 -9.50 -6.60 -6.19
N MET A 50 -8.23 -6.51 -5.79
CA MET A 50 -7.40 -7.68 -5.48
C MET A 50 -7.49 -8.16 -4.03
N TRP A 51 -8.22 -7.45 -3.16
CA TRP A 51 -8.39 -7.88 -1.77
C TRP A 51 -9.47 -8.95 -1.64
N ALA A 52 -9.18 -9.99 -0.85
CA ALA A 52 -10.11 -11.06 -0.58
C ALA A 52 -11.34 -10.51 0.15
N LYS A 53 -12.55 -10.80 -0.37
CA LYS A 53 -13.78 -10.45 0.34
C LYS A 53 -13.80 -11.23 1.66
N LYS A 54 -13.92 -10.53 2.78
CA LYS A 54 -14.23 -11.16 4.06
C LYS A 54 -15.59 -11.84 3.88
N LEU A 55 -15.62 -13.17 3.90
CA LEU A 55 -16.86 -13.91 4.02
C LEU A 55 -17.41 -13.61 5.41
N ILE A 56 -18.41 -12.73 5.50
CA ILE A 56 -19.20 -12.62 6.72
C ILE A 56 -20.14 -13.82 6.68
N THR A 57 -19.74 -14.91 7.30
CA THR A 57 -20.65 -16.03 7.55
C THR A 57 -21.72 -15.51 8.50
N LYS A 58 -22.91 -15.15 7.97
CA LYS A 58 -24.11 -15.01 8.81
C LYS A 58 -24.31 -16.35 9.52
N GLY A 59 -24.55 -16.27 10.83
CA GLY A 59 -24.49 -17.39 11.78
C GLY A 59 -25.02 -18.70 11.24
N TYR A 60 -24.19 -19.73 11.31
CA TYR A 60 -24.67 -21.09 11.42
C TYR A 60 -24.75 -21.39 12.92
N GLU A 61 -25.97 -21.42 13.45
CA GLU A 61 -26.26 -22.18 14.66
C GLU A 61 -25.91 -23.63 14.34
N VAL A 62 -24.99 -24.20 15.11
CA VAL A 62 -24.65 -25.61 15.04
C VAL A 62 -25.73 -26.34 15.86
N LEU A 63 -26.57 -27.12 15.19
CA LEU A 63 -27.37 -28.17 15.82
C LEU A 63 -26.45 -29.29 16.31
#